data_AF-U2Z6E7-F1
#
_entry.id   AF-U2Z6E7-F1
#
_cell.length_a   1.000
_cell.length_b   1.000
_cell.length_c   1.000
_cell.angle_alpha   90.00
_cell.angle_beta   90.00
_cell.angle_gamma   90.00
#
_symmetry.space_group_name_H-M   'P 1'
#
loop_
_entity.id
_entity.type
_entity.pdbx_description
1 polymer ?
#
loop_
_entity_poly.entity_id
_entity_poly.type
_entity_poly.pdbx_seq_one_letter_code
_entity_poly.pdbx_strand_id
1 'polypeptide(L)'
;MKTFLKPLLKPFAAFFEGHAKAHYRLERHSLGLTAAIIVAAGIGGFIEIAPLFTIDETVEAAPDMRLYTPLEQAGRDIYIREGCYACHSQMIRALRDEVERYGPYSLAAESQYDHPMLWGSKRTGPDLARLGEKYSDDWHVRHLVDPRALVPESVMPHYAFLLDAGLDVESLPDRLAALRAVGVPYSDEMIASASADAIGQALPDTDRADGVFDRYGEETAVRLFDGSADRVSEMDALVAYLQVLGRLTDLPAQIQPVPEG
;
A
#
# COMPACT_ATOMS: atom_id res chain seq x y z
N MET A 1 18.81 -28.04 47.81
CA MET A 1 18.19 -27.42 46.60
C MET A 1 18.56 -28.11 45.28
N LYS A 2 19.82 -28.51 45.03
CA LYS A 2 20.26 -29.15 43.76
C LYS A 2 19.69 -30.57 43.48
N THR A 3 19.22 -31.30 44.49
CA THR A 3 18.80 -32.71 44.35
C THR A 3 17.35 -32.86 43.86
N PHE A 4 16.48 -31.88 44.13
CA PHE A 4 15.07 -31.92 43.75
C PHE A 4 14.80 -31.57 42.28
N LEU A 5 15.69 -30.83 41.62
CA LEU A 5 15.56 -30.50 40.19
C LEU A 5 16.02 -31.62 39.24
N LYS A 6 16.86 -32.57 39.70
CA LYS A 6 17.40 -33.64 38.83
C LYS A 6 16.33 -34.49 38.12
N PRO A 7 15.28 -35.01 38.80
CA PRO A 7 14.24 -35.78 38.10
C PRO A 7 13.43 -34.92 37.12
N LEU A 8 13.25 -33.63 37.44
CA LEU A 8 12.55 -32.66 36.58
C LEU A 8 13.36 -32.33 35.30
N LEU A 9 14.69 -32.25 35.41
CA LEU A 9 15.59 -31.89 34.30
C LEU A 9 16.03 -33.10 33.45
N LYS A 10 15.91 -34.33 33.97
CA LYS A 10 16.31 -35.55 33.27
C LYS A 10 15.67 -35.73 31.87
N PRO A 11 14.36 -35.50 31.66
CA PRO A 11 13.78 -35.59 30.32
C PRO A 11 14.36 -34.54 29.35
N PHE A 12 14.65 -33.33 29.83
CA PHE A 12 15.29 -32.29 29.02
C PHE A 12 16.73 -32.66 28.64
N ALA A 13 17.52 -33.15 29.61
CA ALA A 13 18.89 -33.59 29.35
C ALA A 13 18.95 -34.73 28.32
N ALA A 14 18.06 -35.71 28.43
CA ALA A 14 17.96 -36.82 27.48
C ALA A 14 17.59 -36.34 26.05
N PHE A 15 16.69 -35.36 25.95
CA PHE A 15 16.34 -34.73 24.67
C PHE A 15 17.54 -34.03 24.03
N PHE A 16 18.27 -33.19 24.79
CA PHE A 16 19.42 -32.46 24.27
C PHE A 16 20.60 -33.38 23.90
N GLU A 17 20.87 -34.43 24.67
CA GLU A 17 21.88 -35.43 24.30
C GLU A 17 21.51 -36.19 23.02
N GLY A 18 20.23 -36.55 22.86
CA GLY A 18 19.71 -37.17 21.64
C GLY A 18 19.87 -36.26 20.42
N HIS A 19 19.51 -34.98 20.57
CA HIS A 19 19.68 -33.94 19.56
C HIS A 19 21.16 -33.78 19.16
N ALA A 20 22.08 -33.66 20.12
CA ALA A 20 23.51 -33.49 19.85
C ALA A 20 24.09 -34.68 19.05
N LYS A 21 23.71 -35.92 19.41
CA LYS A 21 24.13 -37.12 18.66
C LYS A 21 23.52 -37.20 17.25
N ALA A 22 22.29 -36.72 17.06
CA ALA A 22 21.67 -36.65 15.75
C ALA A 22 22.34 -35.58 14.87
N HIS A 23 22.56 -34.40 15.43
CA HIS A 23 23.23 -33.29 14.75
C HIS A 23 24.64 -33.67 14.30
N TYR A 24 25.45 -34.25 15.19
CA TYR A 24 26.80 -34.71 14.86
C TYR A 24 26.85 -35.79 13.77
N ARG A 25 25.82 -36.65 13.68
CA ARG A 25 25.70 -37.62 12.58
C ARG A 25 25.32 -36.94 11.27
N LEU A 26 24.46 -35.92 11.33
CA LEU A 26 24.00 -35.16 10.18
C LEU A 26 25.10 -34.27 9.60
N GLU A 27 25.94 -33.68 10.44
CA GLU A 27 27.11 -32.87 10.04
C GLU A 27 28.07 -33.63 9.11
N ARG A 28 28.14 -34.96 9.24
CA ARG A 28 28.98 -35.82 8.39
C ARG A 28 28.41 -36.03 6.99
N HIS A 29 27.17 -35.65 6.74
CA HIS A 29 26.47 -35.77 5.46
C HIS A 29 26.03 -34.40 4.97
N SER A 30 26.84 -33.76 4.11
CA SER A 30 26.62 -32.41 3.61
C SER A 30 25.22 -32.20 3.01
N LEU A 31 24.75 -33.11 2.14
CA LEU A 31 23.41 -33.04 1.55
C LEU A 31 22.29 -33.18 2.60
N GLY A 32 22.49 -34.04 3.60
CA GLY A 32 21.53 -34.23 4.69
C GLY A 32 21.42 -32.98 5.56
N LEU A 33 22.55 -32.34 5.87
CA LEU A 33 22.60 -31.09 6.62
C LEU A 33 21.95 -29.95 5.84
N THR A 34 22.25 -29.81 4.55
CA THR A 34 21.62 -28.78 3.69
C THR A 34 20.10 -28.95 3.63
N ALA A 35 19.61 -30.18 3.43
CA ALA A 35 18.17 -30.44 3.44
C ALA A 35 17.52 -30.08 4.77
N ALA A 36 18.15 -30.41 5.90
CA ALA A 36 17.64 -30.06 7.22
C ALA A 36 17.60 -28.55 7.46
N ILE A 37 18.59 -27.79 6.97
CA ILE A 37 18.59 -26.32 7.06
C ILE A 37 17.44 -25.73 6.24
N ILE A 38 17.22 -26.22 5.01
CA ILE A 38 16.10 -25.76 4.15
C ILE A 38 14.76 -26.01 4.85
N VAL A 39 14.56 -27.21 5.40
CA VAL A 39 13.33 -27.53 6.14
C VAL A 39 13.19 -26.62 7.37
N ALA A 40 14.23 -26.50 8.18
CA ALA A 40 14.17 -25.68 9.40
C ALA A 40 13.89 -24.20 9.10
N ALA A 41 14.54 -23.63 8.09
CA ALA A 41 14.32 -22.25 7.67
C ALA A 41 12.94 -22.03 7.02
N GLY A 42 12.40 -23.03 6.32
CA GLY A 42 11.11 -22.95 5.65
C GLY A 42 9.89 -23.04 6.58
N ILE A 43 10.04 -23.60 7.79
CA ILE A 43 8.92 -23.77 8.74
C ILE A 43 8.30 -22.42 9.12
N GLY A 44 9.11 -21.40 9.40
CA GLY A 44 8.61 -20.07 9.78
C GLY A 44 7.75 -19.46 8.68
N GLY A 45 8.28 -19.43 7.44
CA GLY A 45 7.53 -18.94 6.28
C GLY A 45 6.26 -19.74 6.01
N PHE A 46 6.30 -21.07 6.16
CA PHE A 46 5.10 -21.90 5.99
C PHE A 46 4.02 -21.59 7.04
N ILE A 47 4.40 -21.41 8.30
CA ILE A 47 3.44 -21.13 9.39
C ILE A 47 2.91 -19.70 9.33
N GLU A 48 3.73 -18.72 8.95
CA GLU A 48 3.35 -17.30 8.97
C GLU A 48 2.65 -16.85 7.68
N ILE A 49 3.09 -17.34 6.51
CA ILE A 49 2.62 -16.85 5.21
C ILE A 49 1.48 -17.72 4.65
N ALA A 50 1.62 -19.05 4.68
CA ALA A 50 0.67 -19.93 4.01
C ALA A 50 -0.78 -19.79 4.53
N PRO A 51 -1.03 -19.65 5.84
CA PRO A 51 -2.40 -19.47 6.34
C PRO A 51 -3.06 -18.18 5.86
N LEU A 52 -2.29 -17.11 5.61
CA LEU A 52 -2.83 -15.82 5.14
C LEU A 52 -3.52 -15.92 3.77
N PHE A 53 -3.22 -16.94 2.97
CA PHE A 53 -3.93 -17.22 1.70
C PHE A 53 -5.26 -17.96 1.87
N THR A 54 -5.57 -18.43 3.08
CA THR A 54 -6.72 -19.33 3.35
C THR A 54 -7.65 -18.86 4.47
N ILE A 55 -7.24 -17.87 5.25
CA ILE A 55 -8.05 -17.34 6.36
C ILE A 55 -8.88 -16.16 5.86
N ASP A 56 -10.14 -16.41 5.55
CA ASP A 56 -11.09 -15.37 5.15
C ASP A 56 -11.56 -14.52 6.34
N GLU A 57 -11.45 -15.04 7.57
CA GLU A 57 -11.96 -14.39 8.80
C GLU A 57 -11.11 -13.21 9.29
N THR A 58 -9.87 -13.07 8.80
CA THR A 58 -8.94 -12.02 9.25
C THR A 58 -8.97 -10.75 8.40
N VAL A 59 -9.69 -10.75 7.29
CA VAL A 59 -9.81 -9.60 6.39
C VAL A 59 -11.26 -9.16 6.36
N GLU A 60 -11.50 -7.88 6.63
CA GLU A 60 -12.84 -7.32 6.57
C GLU A 60 -13.37 -7.36 5.12
N ALA A 61 -14.64 -7.73 4.94
CA ALA A 61 -15.26 -7.65 3.63
C ALA A 61 -15.52 -6.18 3.29
N ALA A 62 -14.91 -5.69 2.20
CA ALA A 62 -15.19 -4.39 1.60
C ALA A 62 -15.74 -4.59 0.17
N PRO A 63 -16.97 -5.12 0.02
CA PRO A 63 -17.52 -5.50 -1.28
C PRO A 63 -17.71 -4.30 -2.21
N ASP A 64 -17.92 -3.11 -1.65
CA ASP A 64 -18.13 -1.87 -2.38
C ASP A 64 -16.84 -1.03 -2.51
N MET A 65 -15.67 -1.62 -2.23
CA MET A 65 -14.40 -0.91 -2.37
C MET A 65 -14.12 -0.61 -3.84
N ARG A 66 -14.00 0.68 -4.16
CA ARG A 66 -13.65 1.18 -5.49
C ARG A 66 -12.25 0.73 -5.89
N LEU A 67 -12.04 0.54 -7.20
CA LEU A 67 -10.71 0.35 -7.79
C LEU A 67 -10.02 1.69 -8.03
N TYR A 68 -8.69 1.70 -7.92
CA TYR A 68 -7.92 2.84 -8.41
C TYR A 68 -8.25 3.10 -9.88
N THR A 69 -8.40 4.36 -10.24
CA THR A 69 -8.43 4.74 -11.65
C THR A 69 -7.05 4.55 -12.27
N PRO A 70 -6.93 4.59 -13.62
CA PRO A 70 -5.62 4.45 -14.26
C PRO A 70 -4.68 5.63 -13.95
N LEU A 71 -5.23 6.84 -13.72
CA LEU A 71 -4.45 8.01 -13.29
C LEU A 71 -3.95 7.86 -11.85
N GLU A 72 -4.83 7.44 -10.92
CA GLU A 72 -4.47 7.18 -9.52
C GLU A 72 -3.43 6.05 -9.42
N GLN A 73 -3.60 4.98 -10.20
CA GLN A 73 -2.65 3.88 -10.25
C GLN A 73 -1.29 4.33 -10.81
N ALA A 74 -1.26 5.18 -11.84
CA ALA A 74 -0.02 5.75 -12.33
C ALA A 74 0.63 6.68 -11.28
N GLY A 75 -0.16 7.46 -10.55
CA GLY A 75 0.31 8.27 -9.43
C GLY A 75 0.93 7.45 -8.31
N ARG A 76 0.34 6.28 -8.02
CA ARG A 76 0.88 5.29 -7.09
C ARG A 76 2.22 4.74 -7.57
N ASP A 77 2.36 4.45 -8.86
CA ASP A 77 3.62 4.00 -9.45
C ASP A 77 4.70 5.10 -9.34
N ILE A 78 4.33 6.37 -9.54
CA ILE A 78 5.21 7.52 -9.36
C ILE A 78 5.59 7.67 -7.88
N TYR A 79 4.65 7.54 -6.95
CA TYR A 79 4.92 7.55 -5.50
C TYR A 79 5.95 6.49 -5.10
N ILE A 80 5.90 5.31 -5.73
CA ILE A 80 6.90 4.25 -5.58
C ILE A 80 8.24 4.66 -6.20
N ARG A 81 8.23 5.14 -7.45
CA ARG A 81 9.44 5.54 -8.19
C ARG A 81 10.23 6.62 -7.45
N GLU A 82 9.53 7.59 -6.86
CA GLU A 82 10.13 8.69 -6.11
C GLU A 82 10.51 8.32 -4.66
N GLY A 83 10.19 7.10 -4.21
CA GLY A 83 10.58 6.63 -2.90
C GLY A 83 9.84 7.31 -1.73
N CYS A 84 8.65 7.86 -1.97
CA CYS A 84 7.86 8.53 -0.94
C CYS A 84 7.59 7.63 0.28
N TYR A 85 7.43 6.32 0.04
CA TYR A 85 7.26 5.27 1.05
C TYR A 85 8.42 5.16 2.06
N ALA A 86 9.61 5.69 1.72
CA ALA A 86 10.76 5.70 2.63
C ALA A 86 10.62 6.74 3.76
N CYS A 87 9.75 7.74 3.56
CA CYS A 87 9.51 8.83 4.50
C CYS A 87 8.08 8.83 5.06
N HIS A 88 7.12 8.32 4.31
CA HIS A 88 5.70 8.35 4.62
C HIS A 88 5.14 6.93 4.71
N SER A 89 4.44 6.66 5.80
CA SER A 89 3.65 5.43 5.97
C SER A 89 2.23 5.61 5.46
N GLN A 90 1.59 4.49 5.16
CA GLN A 90 0.17 4.42 4.82
C GLN A 90 -0.48 3.29 5.62
N MET A 91 -0.30 3.35 6.94
CA MET A 91 -0.81 2.36 7.88
C MET A 91 -0.95 3.01 9.25
N ILE A 92 -2.18 3.42 9.58
CA ILE A 92 -2.51 4.01 10.88
C ILE A 92 -2.73 2.89 11.87
N ARG A 93 -1.99 2.91 12.98
CA ARG A 93 -2.10 1.91 14.03
C ARG A 93 -3.32 2.17 14.91
N ALA A 94 -3.85 1.12 15.54
CA ALA A 94 -4.98 1.18 16.48
C ALA A 94 -4.62 1.79 17.85
N LEU A 95 -3.77 2.82 17.88
CA LEU A 95 -3.42 3.59 19.06
C LEU A 95 -4.22 4.89 19.07
N ARG A 96 -4.74 5.29 20.24
CA ARG A 96 -5.59 6.48 20.36
C ARG A 96 -4.93 7.75 19.80
N ASP A 97 -3.65 7.95 20.07
CA ASP A 97 -2.88 9.13 19.62
C ASP A 97 -2.69 9.17 18.10
N GLU A 98 -2.65 8.00 17.43
CA GLU A 98 -2.65 7.94 15.97
C GLU A 98 -4.01 8.23 15.40
N VAL A 99 -5.06 7.68 16.01
CA VAL A 99 -6.42 7.89 15.55
C VAL A 99 -6.82 9.36 15.65
N GLU A 100 -6.47 10.02 16.76
CA GLU A 100 -6.70 11.47 16.93
C GLU A 100 -5.92 12.32 15.92
N ARG A 101 -4.73 11.87 15.50
CA ARG A 101 -3.86 12.63 14.58
C ARG A 101 -4.22 12.44 13.11
N TYR A 102 -4.51 11.20 12.72
CA TYR A 102 -4.62 10.81 11.31
C TYR A 102 -6.03 10.36 10.92
N GLY A 103 -6.89 9.99 11.87
CA GLY A 103 -8.22 9.45 11.62
C GLY A 103 -8.31 7.94 11.90
N PRO A 104 -9.39 7.27 11.47
CA PRO A 104 -9.62 5.84 11.71
C PRO A 104 -8.40 4.97 11.37
N TYR A 105 -8.10 3.98 12.21
CA TYR A 105 -6.98 3.06 11.98
C TYR A 105 -7.18 2.28 10.67
N SER A 106 -6.07 1.87 10.06
CA SER A 106 -6.11 1.17 8.77
C SER A 106 -6.60 -0.26 8.94
N LEU A 107 -7.45 -0.71 8.02
CA LEU A 107 -7.97 -2.07 7.93
C LEU A 107 -7.21 -2.86 6.86
N ALA A 108 -7.17 -4.19 7.01
CA ALA A 108 -6.48 -5.05 6.05
C ALA A 108 -7.12 -4.96 4.65
N ALA A 109 -8.46 -4.84 4.61
CA ALA A 109 -9.25 -4.70 3.39
C ALA A 109 -8.81 -3.53 2.50
N GLU A 110 -8.32 -2.43 3.08
CA GLU A 110 -7.98 -1.22 2.33
C GLU A 110 -6.71 -1.37 1.46
N SER A 111 -5.87 -2.36 1.76
CA SER A 111 -4.69 -2.69 0.96
C SER A 111 -4.87 -3.94 0.11
N GLN A 112 -6.10 -4.46 -0.04
CA GLN A 112 -6.32 -5.70 -0.80
C GLN A 112 -5.91 -5.59 -2.29
N TYR A 113 -5.98 -4.39 -2.87
CA TYR A 113 -5.56 -4.12 -4.25
C TYR A 113 -4.16 -3.52 -4.37
N ASP A 114 -3.43 -3.40 -3.25
CA ASP A 114 -2.10 -2.79 -3.23
C ASP A 114 -1.01 -3.79 -3.64
N HIS A 115 -0.54 -3.66 -4.88
CA HIS A 115 0.61 -4.43 -5.39
C HIS A 115 1.78 -3.49 -5.75
N PRO A 116 2.89 -3.49 -4.98
CA PRO A 116 3.07 -4.05 -3.63
C PRO A 116 2.44 -3.14 -2.55
N MET A 117 2.24 -3.64 -1.33
CA MET A 117 1.76 -2.82 -0.21
C MET A 117 2.67 -1.62 0.11
N LEU A 118 2.07 -0.50 0.55
CA LEU A 118 2.76 0.76 0.86
C LEU A 118 2.61 1.20 2.32
N TRP A 119 2.45 0.25 3.24
CA TRP A 119 2.23 0.51 4.68
C TRP A 119 3.32 1.37 5.32
N GLY A 120 4.54 1.33 4.76
CA GLY A 120 5.70 2.07 5.23
C GLY A 120 6.39 1.38 6.40
N SER A 121 7.65 1.75 6.63
CA SER A 121 8.47 1.23 7.74
C SER A 121 9.11 2.35 8.58
N LYS A 122 8.92 3.60 8.16
CA LYS A 122 9.48 4.80 8.78
C LYS A 122 8.53 5.97 8.58
N ARG A 123 8.57 6.93 9.52
CA ARG A 123 7.85 8.21 9.45
C ARG A 123 8.84 9.36 9.65
N THR A 124 9.43 9.81 8.54
CA THR A 124 10.15 11.09 8.49
C THR A 124 9.16 12.22 8.21
N GLY A 125 8.17 11.97 7.34
CA GLY A 125 6.96 12.76 7.22
C GLY A 125 5.77 12.10 7.93
N PRO A 126 4.59 12.75 7.95
CA PRO A 126 3.36 12.19 8.50
C PRO A 126 2.87 10.94 7.75
N ASP A 127 2.01 10.16 8.39
CA ASP A 127 1.24 9.10 7.73
C ASP A 127 0.24 9.70 6.73
N LEU A 128 0.05 9.04 5.59
CA LEU A 128 -0.79 9.50 4.49
C LEU A 128 -2.04 8.64 4.24
N ALA A 129 -2.31 7.60 5.03
CA ALA A 129 -3.41 6.65 4.78
C ALA A 129 -4.83 7.30 4.76
N ARG A 130 -4.96 8.53 5.25
CA ARG A 130 -6.20 9.32 5.32
C ARG A 130 -5.99 10.74 4.81
N LEU A 131 -5.09 10.90 3.83
CA LEU A 131 -4.75 12.21 3.28
C LEU A 131 -5.84 12.76 2.38
N GLY A 132 -6.64 11.89 1.75
CA GLY A 132 -7.59 12.28 0.71
C GLY A 132 -8.51 13.42 1.13
N GLU A 133 -8.58 14.45 0.29
CA GLU A 133 -9.37 15.68 0.46
C GLU A 133 -9.02 16.52 1.71
N LYS A 134 -7.93 16.20 2.43
CA LYS A 134 -7.47 16.99 3.60
C LYS A 134 -6.83 18.32 3.17
N TYR A 135 -6.20 18.33 2.01
CA TYR A 135 -5.59 19.52 1.40
C TYR A 135 -6.07 19.65 -0.05
N SER A 136 -6.10 20.89 -0.57
CA SER A 136 -6.46 21.11 -1.97
C SER A 136 -5.39 20.61 -2.92
N ASP A 137 -5.77 20.34 -4.17
CA ASP A 137 -4.83 19.96 -5.22
C ASP A 137 -3.71 21.01 -5.39
N ASP A 138 -4.05 22.31 -5.41
CA ASP A 138 -3.08 23.42 -5.43
C ASP A 138 -2.11 23.39 -4.23
N TRP A 139 -2.58 23.01 -3.04
CA TRP A 139 -1.69 22.83 -1.90
C TRP A 139 -0.72 21.67 -2.13
N HIS A 140 -1.21 20.53 -2.64
CA HIS A 140 -0.36 19.39 -2.96
C HIS A 140 0.70 19.74 -4.00
N VAL A 141 0.31 20.39 -5.10
CA VAL A 141 1.23 20.84 -6.16
C VAL A 141 2.30 21.77 -5.59
N ARG A 142 1.91 22.82 -4.87
CA ARG A 142 2.86 23.77 -4.28
C ARG A 142 3.77 23.11 -3.26
N HIS A 143 3.23 22.22 -2.43
CA HIS A 143 4.01 21.47 -1.46
C HIS A 143 5.01 20.52 -2.13
N LEU A 144 4.63 19.83 -3.21
CA LEU A 144 5.53 18.95 -3.95
C LEU A 144 6.61 19.75 -4.70
N VAL A 145 6.28 20.92 -5.25
CA VAL A 145 7.23 21.82 -5.92
C VAL A 145 8.25 22.38 -4.93
N ASP A 146 7.79 22.97 -3.84
CA ASP A 146 8.64 23.51 -2.78
C ASP A 146 8.02 23.29 -1.40
N PRO A 147 8.36 22.15 -0.74
CA PRO A 147 7.84 21.85 0.58
C PRO A 147 8.17 22.93 1.60
N ARG A 148 9.33 23.60 1.46
CA ARG A 148 9.79 24.64 2.40
C ARG A 148 9.12 25.98 2.18
N ALA A 149 8.47 26.21 1.03
CA ALA A 149 7.66 27.39 0.82
C ALA A 149 6.35 27.37 1.64
N LEU A 150 5.81 26.18 1.92
CA LEU A 150 4.59 26.01 2.72
C LEU A 150 4.86 25.58 4.16
N VAL A 151 5.88 24.75 4.37
CA VAL A 151 6.29 24.24 5.68
C VAL A 151 7.80 24.48 5.82
N PRO A 152 8.24 25.63 6.36
CA PRO A 152 9.66 26.03 6.39
C PRO A 152 10.62 24.99 6.98
N GLU A 153 10.15 24.21 7.95
CA GLU A 153 10.90 23.16 8.64
C GLU A 153 10.89 21.82 7.91
N SER A 154 10.22 21.72 6.75
CA SER A 154 10.13 20.48 5.98
C SER A 154 11.50 19.99 5.53
N VAL A 155 11.74 18.70 5.74
CA VAL A 155 12.93 17.98 5.23
C VAL A 155 12.63 17.26 3.92
N MET A 156 11.42 17.41 3.37
CA MET A 156 11.01 16.75 2.13
C MET A 156 11.79 17.32 0.92
N PRO A 157 12.22 16.47 -0.03
CA PRO A 157 12.80 16.90 -1.29
C PRO A 157 11.80 17.67 -2.18
N HIS A 158 12.32 18.40 -3.16
CA HIS A 158 11.51 19.06 -4.19
C HIS A 158 11.22 18.09 -5.33
N TYR A 159 9.99 18.11 -5.84
CA TYR A 159 9.49 17.30 -6.95
C TYR A 159 8.90 18.17 -8.07
N ALA A 160 9.40 19.39 -8.23
CA ALA A 160 8.92 20.33 -9.25
C ALA A 160 9.00 19.78 -10.68
N PHE A 161 9.95 18.86 -10.95
CA PHE A 161 10.12 18.23 -12.26
C PHE A 161 8.91 17.40 -12.71
N LEU A 162 8.03 16.97 -11.79
CA LEU A 162 6.81 16.24 -12.13
C LEU A 162 5.81 17.10 -12.92
N LEU A 163 5.89 18.43 -12.83
CA LEU A 163 5.10 19.34 -13.66
C LEU A 163 5.53 19.26 -15.13
N ASP A 164 6.83 19.10 -15.38
CA ASP A 164 7.40 19.07 -16.73
C ASP A 164 7.32 17.68 -17.37
N ALA A 165 7.22 16.63 -16.56
CA ALA A 165 7.11 15.25 -17.02
C ALA A 165 5.67 14.93 -17.49
N GLY A 166 5.53 14.56 -18.76
CA GLY A 166 4.26 14.06 -19.31
C GLY A 166 4.01 12.61 -18.89
N LEU A 167 2.76 12.28 -18.59
CA LEU A 167 2.38 10.93 -18.22
C LEU A 167 2.36 9.98 -19.44
N ASP A 168 2.98 8.80 -19.30
CA ASP A 168 2.93 7.73 -20.31
C ASP A 168 1.60 6.94 -20.25
N VAL A 169 0.56 7.57 -20.79
CA VAL A 169 -0.82 7.04 -20.80
C VAL A 169 -0.98 5.79 -21.67
N GLU A 170 -0.11 5.58 -22.65
CA GLU A 170 -0.18 4.45 -23.59
C GLU A 170 0.16 3.12 -22.90
N SER A 171 0.95 3.16 -21.81
CA SER A 171 1.30 1.97 -21.03
C SER A 171 0.23 1.52 -20.04
N LEU A 172 -0.79 2.34 -19.77
CA LEU A 172 -1.77 2.09 -18.71
C LEU A 172 -2.61 0.81 -18.92
N PRO A 173 -3.10 0.48 -20.14
CA PRO A 173 -3.84 -0.76 -20.37
C PRO A 173 -3.04 -2.00 -19.92
N ASP A 174 -1.77 -2.09 -20.29
CA ASP A 174 -0.91 -3.24 -19.94
C ASP A 174 -0.65 -3.31 -18.43
N ARG A 175 -0.52 -2.17 -17.75
CA ARG A 175 -0.37 -2.11 -16.29
C ARG A 175 -1.62 -2.61 -15.56
N LEU A 176 -2.81 -2.18 -15.99
CA LEU A 176 -4.06 -2.69 -15.41
C LEU A 176 -4.27 -4.18 -15.72
N ALA A 177 -3.90 -4.63 -16.92
CA ALA A 177 -3.92 -6.05 -17.26
C ALA A 177 -2.99 -6.88 -16.37
N ALA A 178 -1.81 -6.35 -16.02
CA ALA A 178 -0.90 -6.99 -15.07
C ALA A 178 -1.48 -7.05 -13.65
N LEU A 179 -2.11 -5.98 -13.17
CA LEU A 179 -2.82 -5.97 -11.88
C LEU A 179 -3.99 -6.96 -11.86
N ARG A 180 -4.72 -7.08 -12.98
CA ARG A 180 -5.76 -8.08 -13.14
C ARG A 180 -5.22 -9.51 -13.05
N ALA A 181 -4.03 -9.76 -13.61
CA ALA A 181 -3.40 -11.07 -13.53
C ALA A 181 -3.05 -11.50 -12.10
N VAL A 182 -2.89 -10.55 -11.17
CA VAL A 182 -2.63 -10.81 -9.73
C VAL A 182 -3.88 -10.69 -8.86
N GLY A 183 -5.06 -10.48 -9.44
CA GLY A 183 -6.35 -10.58 -8.74
C GLY A 183 -7.14 -9.28 -8.60
N VAL A 184 -6.63 -8.13 -9.06
CA VAL A 184 -7.41 -6.87 -9.02
C VAL A 184 -8.53 -6.93 -10.07
N PRO A 185 -9.81 -6.72 -9.71
CA PRO A 185 -10.94 -7.05 -10.58
C PRO A 185 -11.25 -6.00 -11.66
N TYR A 186 -10.24 -5.53 -12.40
CA TYR A 186 -10.44 -4.64 -13.55
C TYR A 186 -11.21 -5.36 -14.68
N SER A 187 -12.23 -4.71 -15.23
CA SER A 187 -12.98 -5.23 -16.37
C SER A 187 -12.21 -5.07 -17.69
N ASP A 188 -12.61 -5.78 -18.74
CA ASP A 188 -12.06 -5.59 -20.09
C ASP A 188 -12.28 -4.14 -20.57
N GLU A 189 -13.40 -3.52 -20.20
CA GLU A 189 -13.71 -2.14 -20.55
C GLU A 189 -12.80 -1.13 -19.84
N MET A 190 -12.51 -1.35 -18.55
CA MET A 190 -11.56 -0.53 -17.78
C MET A 190 -10.17 -0.57 -18.40
N ILE A 191 -9.71 -1.76 -18.80
CA ILE A 191 -8.40 -1.93 -19.44
C ILE A 191 -8.38 -1.26 -20.82
N ALA A 192 -9.40 -1.48 -21.64
CA ALA A 192 -9.49 -0.89 -22.98
C ALA A 192 -9.59 0.65 -22.93
N SER A 193 -10.24 1.19 -21.90
CA SER A 193 -10.43 2.63 -21.70
C SER A 193 -9.32 3.29 -20.88
N ALA A 194 -8.33 2.54 -20.37
CA ALA A 194 -7.40 3.03 -19.34
C ALA A 194 -6.71 4.35 -19.69
N SER A 195 -6.19 4.47 -20.93
CA SER A 195 -5.55 5.70 -21.40
C SER A 195 -6.54 6.86 -21.51
N ALA A 196 -7.76 6.60 -22.02
CA ALA A 196 -8.80 7.61 -22.16
C ALA A 196 -9.33 8.07 -20.79
N ASP A 197 -9.45 7.15 -19.83
CA ASP A 197 -9.89 7.42 -18.47
C ASP A 197 -8.88 8.26 -17.69
N ALA A 198 -7.58 7.97 -17.82
CA ALA A 198 -6.56 8.81 -17.20
C ALA A 198 -6.60 10.25 -17.73
N ILE A 199 -6.79 10.41 -19.03
CA ILE A 199 -6.93 11.73 -19.66
C ILE A 199 -8.22 12.40 -19.23
N GLY A 200 -9.36 11.69 -19.26
CA GLY A 200 -10.66 12.23 -18.88
C GLY A 200 -10.70 12.66 -17.41
N GLN A 201 -10.04 11.93 -16.52
CA GLN A 201 -9.98 12.27 -15.10
C GLN A 201 -9.16 13.54 -14.83
N ALA A 202 -8.05 13.73 -15.55
CA ALA A 202 -7.21 14.92 -15.41
C ALA A 202 -7.75 16.12 -16.22
N LEU A 203 -8.54 15.91 -17.26
CA LEU A 203 -9.09 16.94 -18.15
C LEU A 203 -10.63 16.89 -18.16
N PRO A 204 -11.30 17.51 -17.15
CA PRO A 204 -12.74 17.38 -16.93
C PRO A 204 -13.59 17.97 -18.06
N ASP A 205 -13.07 18.94 -18.82
CA ASP A 205 -13.79 19.62 -19.91
C ASP A 205 -13.76 18.83 -21.24
N THR A 206 -13.53 17.53 -21.20
CA THR A 206 -13.47 16.67 -22.38
C THR A 206 -14.55 15.59 -22.33
N ASP A 207 -15.04 15.15 -23.50
CA ASP A 207 -16.03 14.06 -23.62
C ASP A 207 -15.58 12.72 -22.99
N ARG A 208 -14.30 12.62 -22.58
CA ARG A 208 -13.73 11.44 -21.92
C ARG A 208 -14.03 11.36 -20.42
N ALA A 209 -14.42 12.47 -19.79
CA ALA A 209 -14.64 12.54 -18.35
C ALA A 209 -15.85 11.70 -17.89
N ASP A 210 -16.94 11.69 -18.66
CA ASP A 210 -18.18 11.01 -18.28
C ASP A 210 -17.99 9.50 -18.05
N GLY A 211 -17.20 8.84 -18.92
CA GLY A 211 -16.95 7.41 -18.81
C GLY A 211 -16.14 7.01 -17.58
N VAL A 212 -15.43 7.94 -16.95
CA VAL A 212 -14.68 7.68 -15.71
C VAL A 212 -15.63 7.36 -14.56
N PHE A 213 -16.73 8.11 -14.43
CA PHE A 213 -17.73 7.88 -13.38
C PHE A 213 -18.47 6.56 -13.57
N ASP A 214 -18.80 6.19 -14.81
CA ASP A 214 -19.46 4.92 -15.12
C ASP A 214 -18.61 3.71 -14.70
N ARG A 215 -17.28 3.79 -14.89
CA ARG A 215 -16.35 2.69 -14.63
C ARG A 215 -15.89 2.65 -13.18
N TYR A 216 -15.55 3.79 -12.59
CA TYR A 216 -14.92 3.84 -11.27
C TYR A 216 -15.86 4.38 -10.17
N GLY A 217 -17.02 4.91 -10.52
CA GLY A 217 -18.04 5.39 -9.59
C GLY A 217 -18.03 6.91 -9.40
N GLU A 218 -19.17 7.43 -8.94
CA GLU A 218 -19.47 8.87 -8.78
C GLU A 218 -18.54 9.61 -7.83
N GLU A 219 -17.91 8.91 -6.88
CA GLU A 219 -16.98 9.51 -5.92
C GLU A 219 -15.57 9.76 -6.51
N THR A 220 -15.34 9.36 -7.76
CA THR A 220 -14.07 9.56 -8.44
C THR A 220 -13.82 11.04 -8.67
N ALA A 221 -12.68 11.56 -8.20
CA ALA A 221 -12.32 12.94 -8.47
C ALA A 221 -11.92 13.11 -9.94
N VAL A 222 -12.64 13.97 -10.67
CA VAL A 222 -12.33 14.38 -12.05
C VAL A 222 -12.15 15.89 -12.06
N ARG A 223 -10.91 16.36 -12.26
CA ARG A 223 -10.54 17.78 -12.19
C ARG A 223 -9.10 18.01 -12.67
N LEU A 224 -8.75 19.28 -12.90
CA LEU A 224 -7.37 19.69 -13.17
C LEU A 224 -6.55 19.60 -11.87
N PHE A 225 -5.82 18.51 -11.67
CA PHE A 225 -5.08 18.27 -10.43
C PHE A 225 -3.82 19.14 -10.31
N ASP A 226 -3.09 19.36 -11.40
CA ASP A 226 -1.92 20.25 -11.42
C ASP A 226 -2.27 21.72 -11.78
N GLY A 227 -3.53 21.97 -12.15
CA GLY A 227 -4.04 23.28 -12.56
C GLY A 227 -3.80 23.64 -14.03
N SER A 228 -3.25 22.73 -14.84
CA SER A 228 -2.99 22.89 -16.27
C SER A 228 -3.88 21.99 -17.12
N ALA A 229 -4.43 22.54 -18.20
CA ALA A 229 -5.20 21.77 -19.18
C ALA A 229 -4.38 21.37 -20.42
N ASP A 230 -3.09 21.72 -20.46
CA ASP A 230 -2.25 21.58 -21.66
C ASP A 230 -1.89 20.11 -21.96
N ARG A 231 -1.70 19.31 -20.90
CA ARG A 231 -1.33 17.89 -20.95
C ARG A 231 -1.63 17.23 -19.60
N VAL A 232 -1.64 15.89 -19.58
CA VAL A 232 -1.62 15.13 -18.33
C VAL A 232 -0.17 14.96 -17.88
N SER A 233 0.18 15.50 -16.72
CA SER A 233 1.50 15.43 -16.14
C SER A 233 1.64 14.28 -15.13
N GLU A 234 2.88 13.96 -14.76
CA GLU A 234 3.13 13.08 -13.62
C GLU A 234 2.69 13.72 -12.29
N MET A 235 2.63 15.06 -12.22
CA MET A 235 2.08 15.78 -11.09
C MET A 235 0.57 15.52 -10.95
N ASP A 236 -0.19 15.54 -12.05
CA ASP A 236 -1.62 15.20 -12.03
C ASP A 236 -1.85 13.82 -11.44
N ALA A 237 -1.09 12.84 -11.94
CA ALA A 237 -1.19 11.46 -11.50
C ALA A 237 -0.89 11.32 -10.00
N LEU A 238 0.23 11.90 -9.53
CA LEU A 238 0.62 11.83 -8.14
C LEU A 238 -0.41 12.51 -7.22
N VAL A 239 -0.93 13.69 -7.60
CA VAL A 239 -1.96 14.38 -6.82
C VAL A 239 -3.27 13.60 -6.80
N ALA A 240 -3.71 13.03 -7.93
CA ALA A 240 -4.88 12.15 -7.98
C ALA A 240 -4.73 10.96 -7.02
N TYR A 241 -3.56 10.31 -7.00
CA TYR A 241 -3.25 9.24 -6.04
C TYR A 241 -3.33 9.71 -4.58
N LEU A 242 -2.73 10.86 -4.25
CA LEU A 242 -2.77 11.40 -2.89
C LEU A 242 -4.20 11.73 -2.44
N GLN A 243 -5.05 12.19 -3.37
CA GLN A 243 -6.44 12.54 -3.08
C GLN A 243 -7.36 11.34 -2.84
N VAL A 244 -7.02 10.16 -3.36
CA VAL A 244 -7.81 8.93 -3.11
C VAL A 244 -7.42 8.20 -1.82
N LEU A 245 -6.31 8.57 -1.16
CA LEU A 245 -5.83 7.86 0.03
C LEU A 245 -6.84 7.89 1.19
N GLY A 246 -7.36 6.71 1.54
CA GLY A 246 -8.37 6.51 2.57
C GLY A 246 -9.81 6.74 2.09
N ARG A 247 -10.04 6.76 0.77
CA ARG A 247 -11.34 7.04 0.15
C ARG A 247 -11.82 5.96 -0.83
N LEU A 248 -11.14 4.82 -0.92
CA LEU A 248 -11.61 3.70 -1.74
C LEU A 248 -12.78 2.96 -1.09
N THR A 249 -12.96 3.10 0.22
CA THR A 249 -14.07 2.56 1.00
C THR A 249 -14.29 3.44 2.22
N ASP A 250 -15.53 3.52 2.69
CA ASP A 250 -15.91 4.20 3.93
C ASP A 250 -15.95 3.25 5.14
N LEU A 251 -15.62 1.96 4.95
CA LEU A 251 -15.64 0.92 5.97
C LEU A 251 -14.98 1.33 7.29
N PRO A 252 -13.78 1.97 7.33
CA PRO A 252 -13.18 2.42 8.59
C PRO A 252 -14.06 3.40 9.37
N ALA A 253 -14.79 4.28 8.69
CA ALA A 253 -15.70 5.22 9.34
C ALA A 253 -16.98 4.55 9.85
N GLN A 254 -17.39 3.43 9.24
CA GLN A 254 -18.58 2.69 9.63
C GLN A 254 -18.36 1.80 10.87
N ILE A 255 -17.22 1.11 10.95
CA ILE A 255 -17.00 0.07 11.97
C ILE A 255 -16.21 0.55 13.19
N GLN A 256 -15.56 1.71 13.10
CA GLN A 256 -14.72 2.23 14.18
C GLN A 256 -15.42 3.34 14.96
N PRO A 257 -15.29 3.36 16.29
CA PRO A 257 -15.84 4.43 17.10
C PRO A 257 -15.15 5.76 16.76
N VAL A 258 -15.94 6.80 16.48
CA VAL A 258 -15.43 8.17 16.37
C VAL A 258 -14.85 8.58 17.72
N PRO A 259 -13.60 9.08 17.79
CA PRO A 259 -13.04 9.58 19.05
C PRO A 259 -13.94 10.66 19.63
N GLU A 260 -14.40 10.48 20.87
CA GLU A 260 -15.00 11.59 21.63
C GLU A 260 -13.90 12.62 21.89
N GLY A 261 -14.06 13.82 21.32
CA GLY A 261 -13.15 14.94 21.46
C GLY A 261 -13.17 15.58 22.85
#